data_AF-A0A0F6MLE7-F1
#
_entry.id   AF-A0A0F6MLE7-F1
#
_cell.length_a   1.000
_cell.length_b   1.000
_cell.length_c   1.000
_cell.angle_alpha   90.00
_cell.angle_beta   90.00
_cell.angle_gamma   90.00
#
_symmetry.space_group_name_H-M   'P 1'
#
loop_
_entity.id
_entity.type
_entity.pdbx_description
1 polymer ?
#
loop_
_entity_poly.entity_id
_entity_poly.type
_entity_poly.pdbx_seq_one_letter_code
_entity_poly.pdbx_strand_id
1 'polypeptide(L)'
;MNFVFILVLPLVFLLYASFSKEQGGKFAAFLFGILGGIVSLIIVSFFPFSSLQISSYLSSHLCRFFFQYFFLNAIFGLAFFFLISWSLSEETLSNSLSALFGIFSAVFAYLFYRNINTPDSTELILFLLIITGTILIFDFVYYVLSANLTISMDFMVYAIAFISFIIFSLLGSYALASWYLSKSLNMHTFVSCGMFLVGLVLNIVRNRL
;
A
#
# COMPACT_ATOMS: atom_id res chain seq x y z
N MET A 1 24.25 -6.16 1.73
CA MET A 1 23.60 -5.97 0.41
C MET A 1 22.15 -5.48 0.48
N ASN A 2 21.46 -5.55 1.64
CA ASN A 2 20.02 -5.29 1.68
C ASN A 2 19.60 -3.82 1.91
N PHE A 3 20.49 -2.90 2.32
CA PHE A 3 20.10 -1.52 2.68
C PHE A 3 19.45 -0.74 1.51
N VAL A 4 19.80 -1.04 0.26
CA VAL A 4 19.21 -0.38 -0.92
C VAL A 4 17.69 -0.62 -1.02
N PHE A 5 17.19 -1.74 -0.50
CA PHE A 5 15.75 -2.05 -0.54
C PHE A 5 14.91 -0.97 0.15
N ILE A 6 15.40 -0.35 1.23
CA ILE A 6 14.67 0.68 1.97
C ILE A 6 14.32 1.90 1.11
N LEU A 7 15.12 2.15 0.06
CA LEU A 7 14.95 3.28 -0.84
C LEU A 7 14.04 2.95 -2.03
N VAL A 8 13.67 1.68 -2.26
CA VAL A 8 12.92 1.28 -3.46
C VAL A 8 11.54 1.93 -3.48
N LEU A 9 10.79 1.89 -2.38
CA LEU A 9 9.43 2.46 -2.30
C LEU A 9 9.45 4.01 -2.42
N PRO A 10 10.36 4.73 -1.74
CA PRO A 10 10.59 6.15 -2.00
C PRO A 10 11.01 6.48 -3.45
N LEU A 11 11.88 5.67 -4.06
CA LEU A 11 12.32 5.88 -5.46
C LEU A 11 11.17 5.67 -6.45
N VAL A 12 10.35 4.63 -6.24
CA VAL A 12 9.13 4.39 -7.03
C VAL A 12 8.18 5.57 -6.91
N PHE A 13 8.02 6.13 -5.71
CA PHE A 13 7.24 7.36 -5.51
C PHE A 13 7.84 8.55 -6.27
N LEU A 14 9.15 8.77 -6.19
CA LEU A 14 9.80 9.87 -6.90
C LEU A 14 9.63 9.75 -8.42
N LEU A 15 9.71 8.54 -8.96
CA LEU A 15 9.41 8.27 -10.37
C LEU A 15 7.95 8.59 -10.68
N TYR A 16 7.00 8.09 -9.88
CA TYR A 16 5.58 8.40 -10.03
C TYR A 16 5.32 9.92 -10.03
N ALA A 17 5.85 10.63 -9.03
CA ALA A 17 5.67 12.07 -8.88
C ALA A 17 6.26 12.85 -10.06
N SER A 18 7.41 12.41 -10.58
CA SER A 18 8.08 13.06 -11.71
C SER A 18 7.34 12.89 -13.04
N PHE A 19 6.61 11.79 -13.23
CA PHE A 19 5.85 11.51 -14.45
C PHE A 19 4.37 11.90 -14.37
N SER A 20 3.88 12.29 -13.20
CA SER A 20 2.49 12.69 -13.02
C SER A 20 2.30 14.16 -13.41
N LYS A 21 1.28 14.44 -14.25
CA LYS A 21 1.04 15.77 -14.82
C LYS A 21 0.54 16.82 -13.80
N GLU A 22 0.02 16.41 -12.64
CA GLU A 22 -0.50 17.33 -11.62
C GLU A 22 0.61 17.73 -10.64
N GLN A 23 0.80 19.04 -10.40
CA GLN A 23 2.01 19.58 -9.75
C GLN A 23 1.86 20.07 -8.29
N GLY A 24 0.70 19.95 -7.64
CA GLY A 24 0.51 20.47 -6.28
C GLY A 24 0.63 19.42 -5.16
N GLY A 25 1.39 19.70 -4.09
CA GLY A 25 1.24 19.03 -2.78
C GLY A 25 1.74 17.58 -2.62
N LYS A 26 2.05 16.85 -3.70
CA LYS A 26 2.40 15.41 -3.67
C LYS A 26 3.56 15.05 -2.74
N PHE A 27 4.63 15.83 -2.76
CA PHE A 27 5.78 15.57 -1.88
C PHE A 27 5.44 15.81 -0.41
N ALA A 28 4.68 16.87 -0.10
CA ALA A 28 4.20 17.15 1.25
C ALA A 28 3.30 16.01 1.75
N ALA A 29 2.38 15.56 0.90
CA ALA A 29 1.51 14.42 1.19
C ALA A 29 2.27 13.10 1.40
N PHE A 30 3.35 12.86 0.65
CA PHE A 30 4.24 11.73 0.90
C PHE A 30 4.92 11.82 2.27
N LEU A 31 5.43 13.01 2.67
CA LEU A 31 6.03 13.21 3.99
C LEU A 31 5.00 13.03 5.12
N PHE A 32 3.80 13.60 4.97
CA PHE A 32 2.70 13.36 5.91
C PHE A 32 2.27 11.89 5.93
N GLY A 33 2.34 11.22 4.79
CA GLY A 33 2.17 9.78 4.67
C GLY A 33 3.17 9.00 5.50
N ILE A 34 4.47 9.35 5.46
CA ILE A 34 5.49 8.72 6.30
C ILE A 34 5.15 8.90 7.79
N LEU A 35 4.79 10.11 8.21
CA LEU A 35 4.40 10.38 9.59
C LEU A 35 3.15 9.57 9.99
N GLY A 36 2.14 9.53 9.13
CA GLY A 36 0.94 8.72 9.31
C GLY A 36 1.23 7.23 9.37
N GLY A 37 2.20 6.74 8.59
CA GLY A 37 2.68 5.36 8.64
C GLY A 37 3.36 5.03 9.98
N ILE A 38 4.17 5.94 10.53
CA ILE A 38 4.79 5.77 11.85
C ILE A 38 3.71 5.74 12.94
N VAL A 39 2.78 6.68 12.93
CA VAL A 39 1.65 6.72 13.89
C VAL A 39 0.82 5.43 13.78
N SER A 40 0.56 4.98 12.56
CA SER A 40 -0.16 3.74 12.33
C SER A 40 0.57 2.52 12.89
N LEU A 41 1.89 2.39 12.66
CA LEU A 41 2.68 1.28 13.21
C LEU A 41 2.62 1.26 14.75
N ILE A 42 2.65 2.43 15.39
CA ILE A 42 2.48 2.55 16.85
C ILE A 42 1.10 2.05 17.26
N ILE A 43 0.03 2.50 16.60
CA ILE A 43 -1.35 2.08 16.90
C ILE A 43 -1.52 0.56 16.71
N VAL A 44 -1.05 0.03 15.56
CA VAL A 44 -1.12 -1.39 15.22
C VAL A 44 -0.35 -2.26 16.21
N SER A 45 0.72 -1.75 16.82
CA SER A 45 1.48 -2.48 17.84
C SER A 45 0.68 -2.80 19.11
N PHE A 46 -0.39 -2.06 19.40
CA PHE A 46 -1.29 -2.33 20.54
C PHE A 46 -2.31 -3.44 20.25
N PHE A 47 -2.45 -3.90 19.00
CA PHE A 47 -3.37 -4.98 18.64
C PHE A 47 -2.68 -6.35 18.78
N PRO A 48 -3.18 -7.25 19.65
CA PRO A 48 -2.58 -8.56 19.84
C PRO A 48 -2.92 -9.51 18.68
N PHE A 49 -1.99 -9.67 17.73
CA PHE A 49 -2.08 -10.69 16.67
C PHE A 49 -1.46 -12.04 17.06
N SER A 50 -1.04 -12.22 18.31
CA SER A 50 -0.32 -13.40 18.80
C SER A 50 -1.11 -14.70 18.66
N SER A 51 -2.44 -14.66 18.79
CA SER A 51 -3.32 -15.83 18.59
C SER A 51 -3.32 -16.34 17.14
N LEU A 52 -2.98 -15.49 16.17
CA LEU A 52 -2.88 -15.84 14.74
C LEU A 52 -1.46 -16.27 14.34
N GLN A 53 -0.47 -16.22 15.25
CA GLN A 53 0.92 -16.51 14.94
C GLN A 53 1.24 -18.01 14.88
N ILE A 54 0.53 -18.84 15.64
CA ILE A 54 0.77 -20.29 15.72
C ILE A 54 -0.43 -21.01 15.11
N SER A 55 -0.52 -21.01 13.78
CA SER A 55 -1.61 -21.68 13.07
C SER A 55 -1.08 -22.33 11.80
N SER A 56 -1.55 -23.54 11.49
CA SER A 56 -1.30 -24.16 10.18
C SER A 56 -2.34 -23.73 9.12
N TYR A 57 -3.37 -22.99 9.53
CA TYR A 57 -4.47 -22.60 8.67
C TYR A 57 -4.10 -21.37 7.83
N LEU A 58 -4.31 -21.49 6.52
CA LEU A 58 -4.08 -20.41 5.56
C LEU A 58 -4.93 -19.17 5.87
N SER A 59 -6.18 -19.38 6.31
CA SER A 59 -7.09 -18.30 6.69
C SER A 59 -6.55 -17.45 7.84
N SER A 60 -5.90 -18.06 8.84
CA SER A 60 -5.30 -17.35 9.97
C SER A 60 -4.16 -16.43 9.50
N HIS A 61 -3.27 -16.93 8.67
CA HIS A 61 -2.16 -16.14 8.12
C HIS A 61 -2.61 -15.07 7.13
N LEU A 62 -3.64 -15.36 6.33
CA LEU A 62 -4.27 -14.38 5.44
C LEU A 62 -4.84 -13.22 6.25
N CYS A 63 -5.60 -13.48 7.31
CA CYS A 63 -6.11 -12.42 8.19
C CYS A 63 -4.96 -11.66 8.85
N ARG A 64 -3.95 -12.37 9.37
CA ARG A 64 -2.77 -11.75 10.01
C ARG A 64 -2.07 -10.78 9.07
N PHE A 65 -1.66 -11.24 7.89
CA PHE A 65 -0.93 -10.39 6.94
C PHE A 65 -1.81 -9.25 6.42
N PHE A 66 -3.09 -9.51 6.16
CA PHE A 66 -4.04 -8.48 5.70
C PHE A 66 -4.18 -7.36 6.71
N PHE A 67 -4.51 -7.66 7.97
CA PHE A 67 -4.71 -6.65 9.00
C PHE A 67 -3.40 -5.98 9.42
N GLN A 68 -2.34 -6.77 9.66
CA GLN A 68 -1.09 -6.26 10.23
C GLN A 68 -0.24 -5.48 9.22
N TYR A 69 -0.22 -5.89 7.95
CA TYR A 69 0.67 -5.28 6.96
C TYR A 69 -0.04 -4.28 6.04
N PHE A 70 -1.31 -4.50 5.71
CA PHE A 70 -2.02 -3.70 4.72
C PHE A 70 -3.13 -2.82 5.32
N PHE A 71 -4.20 -3.45 5.80
CA PHE A 71 -5.48 -2.78 6.05
C PHE A 71 -5.42 -1.76 7.18
N LEU A 72 -4.93 -2.15 8.35
CA LEU A 72 -4.86 -1.22 9.48
C LEU A 72 -3.86 -0.10 9.21
N ASN A 73 -2.76 -0.41 8.51
CA ASN A 73 -1.78 0.61 8.13
C ASN A 73 -2.36 1.66 7.18
N ALA A 74 -3.10 1.22 6.17
CA ALA A 74 -3.80 2.11 5.27
C ALA A 74 -4.85 2.94 6.01
N ILE A 75 -5.68 2.34 6.86
CA ILE A 75 -6.78 3.04 7.55
C ILE A 75 -6.26 4.09 8.53
N PHE A 76 -5.40 3.70 9.47
CA PHE A 76 -4.92 4.65 10.48
C PHE A 76 -4.00 5.69 9.86
N GLY A 77 -3.15 5.29 8.90
CA GLY A 77 -2.29 6.21 8.17
C GLY A 77 -3.08 7.24 7.37
N LEU A 78 -4.10 6.81 6.61
CA LEU A 78 -4.96 7.72 5.84
C LEU A 78 -5.84 8.58 6.74
N ALA A 79 -6.39 8.04 7.83
CA ALA A 79 -7.18 8.82 8.78
C ALA A 79 -6.35 9.95 9.38
N PHE A 80 -5.10 9.67 9.78
CA PHE A 80 -4.17 10.68 10.25
C PHE A 80 -3.85 11.73 9.18
N PHE A 81 -3.57 11.29 7.96
CA PHE A 81 -3.34 12.19 6.82
C PHE A 81 -4.55 13.11 6.57
N PHE A 82 -5.77 12.57 6.50
CA PHE A 82 -6.96 13.39 6.28
C PHE A 82 -7.23 14.39 7.41
N LEU A 83 -6.95 14.03 8.67
CA LEU A 83 -7.08 14.96 9.79
C LEU A 83 -6.09 16.14 9.68
N ILE A 84 -4.84 15.87 9.31
CA ILE A 84 -3.83 16.92 9.11
C ILE A 84 -4.17 17.78 7.91
N SER A 85 -4.46 17.16 6.77
CA SER A 85 -4.73 17.89 5.53
C SER A 85 -6.02 18.73 5.64
N TRP A 86 -7.02 18.27 6.40
CA TRP A 86 -8.19 19.08 6.78
C TRP A 86 -7.79 20.31 7.58
N SER A 87 -6.88 20.15 8.56
CA SER A 87 -6.38 21.27 9.36
C SER A 87 -5.56 22.28 8.55
N LEU A 88 -4.94 21.85 7.45
CA LEU A 88 -4.08 22.68 6.60
C LEU A 88 -4.81 23.23 5.37
N SER A 89 -6.11 22.93 5.20
CA SER A 89 -6.91 23.34 4.03
C SER A 89 -6.33 22.91 2.68
N GLU A 90 -5.56 21.83 2.64
CA GLU A 90 -4.95 21.28 1.42
C GLU A 90 -5.92 20.36 0.67
N GLU A 91 -5.70 20.16 -0.65
CA GLU A 91 -6.44 19.15 -1.41
C GLU A 91 -6.11 17.74 -0.87
N THR A 92 -7.06 17.17 -0.14
CA THR A 92 -6.85 15.95 0.63
C THR A 92 -6.97 14.68 -0.21
N LEU A 93 -7.89 14.65 -1.18
CA LEU A 93 -8.22 13.43 -1.93
C LEU A 93 -7.29 13.17 -3.11
N SER A 94 -6.92 14.20 -3.88
CA SER A 94 -6.00 14.09 -5.02
C SER A 94 -4.59 13.62 -4.58
N ASN A 95 -4.18 14.01 -3.37
CA ASN A 95 -2.86 13.69 -2.81
C ASN A 95 -2.80 12.39 -1.98
N SER A 96 -3.95 11.74 -1.74
CA SER A 96 -4.07 10.52 -0.94
C SER A 96 -3.17 9.37 -1.40
N LEU A 97 -2.92 9.25 -2.71
CA LEU A 97 -2.01 8.25 -3.25
C LEU A 97 -0.56 8.50 -2.84
N SER A 98 -0.12 9.76 -2.87
CA SER A 98 1.22 10.14 -2.42
C SER A 98 1.38 9.83 -0.93
N ALA A 99 0.33 10.07 -0.14
CA ALA A 99 0.28 9.68 1.26
C ALA A 99 0.35 8.16 1.45
N LEU A 100 -0.33 7.35 0.63
CA LEU A 100 -0.23 5.88 0.66
C LEU A 100 1.19 5.39 0.40
N PHE A 101 1.89 5.95 -0.59
CA PHE A 101 3.31 5.64 -0.81
C PHE A 101 4.16 5.98 0.42
N GLY A 102 3.89 7.11 1.08
CA GLY A 102 4.57 7.49 2.33
C GLY A 102 4.30 6.51 3.47
N ILE A 103 3.02 6.18 3.70
CA ILE A 103 2.58 5.25 4.76
C ILE A 103 3.30 3.91 4.59
N PHE A 104 3.24 3.33 3.39
CA PHE A 104 3.85 2.04 3.14
C PHE A 104 5.37 2.07 3.04
N SER A 105 5.99 3.23 2.80
CA SER A 105 7.44 3.39 2.95
C SER A 105 7.86 3.21 4.42
N ALA A 106 7.11 3.77 5.36
CA ALA A 106 7.36 3.58 6.79
C ALA A 106 7.12 2.12 7.24
N VAL A 107 6.02 1.51 6.78
CA VAL A 107 5.73 0.08 7.04
C VAL A 107 6.84 -0.81 6.47
N PHE A 108 7.31 -0.53 5.25
CA PHE A 108 8.39 -1.27 4.62
C PHE A 108 9.70 -1.13 5.40
N ALA A 109 10.05 0.08 5.84
CA ALA A 109 11.24 0.31 6.66
C ALA A 109 11.19 -0.47 7.98
N TYR A 110 10.02 -0.55 8.62
CA TYR A 110 9.82 -1.36 9.81
C TYR A 110 10.00 -2.87 9.54
N LEU A 111 9.39 -3.40 8.47
CA LEU A 111 9.55 -4.80 8.06
C LEU A 111 11.01 -5.12 7.71
N PHE A 112 11.67 -4.22 7.00
CA PHE A 112 13.08 -4.32 6.66
C PHE A 112 13.96 -4.42 7.91
N TYR A 113 13.74 -3.54 8.89
CA TYR A 113 14.49 -3.54 10.13
C TYR A 113 14.30 -4.86 10.91
N ARG A 114 13.07 -5.37 10.97
CA ARG A 114 12.75 -6.65 11.65
C ARG A 114 13.40 -7.86 10.97
N ASN A 115 13.56 -7.81 9.66
CA ASN A 115 14.11 -8.89 8.83
C ASN A 115 15.56 -8.64 8.38
N ILE A 116 16.28 -7.69 8.99
CA ILE A 116 17.63 -7.31 8.52
C ILE A 116 18.65 -8.47 8.61
N ASN A 117 18.44 -9.35 9.59
CA ASN A 117 19.29 -10.50 9.86
C ASN A 117 18.79 -11.78 9.17
N THR A 118 17.65 -11.76 8.48
CA THR A 118 17.16 -12.93 7.76
C THR A 118 17.85 -13.01 6.39
N PRO A 119 18.41 -14.18 6.01
CA PRO A 119 19.11 -14.33 4.74
C PRO A 119 18.16 -14.28 3.54
N ASP A 120 16.88 -14.59 3.74
CA ASP A 120 15.86 -14.56 2.70
C ASP A 120 15.14 -13.20 2.67
N SER A 121 15.23 -12.49 1.54
CA SER A 121 14.55 -11.21 1.30
C SER A 121 13.23 -11.37 0.54
N THR A 122 12.76 -12.59 0.31
CA THR A 122 11.56 -12.87 -0.50
C THR A 122 10.32 -12.17 0.06
N GLU A 123 10.11 -12.18 1.37
CA GLU A 123 8.99 -11.46 2.01
C GLU A 123 8.98 -9.96 1.65
N LEU A 124 10.16 -9.32 1.72
CA LEU A 124 10.33 -7.90 1.44
C LEU A 124 10.08 -7.58 -0.05
N ILE A 125 10.56 -8.43 -0.95
CA ILE A 125 10.36 -8.28 -2.39
C ILE A 125 8.88 -8.45 -2.74
N LEU A 126 8.22 -9.48 -2.21
CA LEU A 126 6.79 -9.72 -2.44
C LEU A 126 5.96 -8.54 -1.92
N PHE A 127 6.28 -8.05 -0.72
CA PHE A 127 5.60 -6.89 -0.14
C PHE A 127 5.71 -5.65 -1.03
N LEU A 128 6.91 -5.33 -1.54
CA LEU A 128 7.13 -4.21 -2.45
C LEU A 128 6.26 -4.32 -3.71
N LEU A 129 6.31 -5.47 -4.38
CA LEU A 129 5.53 -5.72 -5.60
C LEU A 129 4.02 -5.58 -5.36
N ILE A 130 3.53 -6.16 -4.27
CA ILE A 130 2.12 -6.12 -3.88
C ILE A 130 1.69 -4.68 -3.61
N ILE A 131 2.41 -3.95 -2.77
CA ILE A 131 2.03 -2.58 -2.38
C ILE A 131 2.07 -1.65 -3.59
N THR A 132 3.16 -1.66 -4.36
CA THR A 132 3.25 -0.79 -5.53
C THR A 132 2.15 -1.11 -6.53
N GLY A 133 1.90 -2.38 -6.82
CA GLY A 133 0.79 -2.79 -7.69
C GLY A 133 -0.56 -2.33 -7.17
N THR A 134 -0.83 -2.55 -5.88
CA THR A 134 -2.12 -2.21 -5.24
C THR A 134 -2.40 -0.71 -5.27
N ILE A 135 -1.40 0.12 -4.94
CA ILE A 135 -1.55 1.58 -4.97
C ILE A 135 -1.81 2.08 -6.40
N LEU A 136 -1.11 1.55 -7.41
CA LEU A 136 -1.31 1.95 -8.81
C LEU A 136 -2.67 1.50 -9.36
N ILE A 137 -3.15 0.31 -9.00
CA ILE A 137 -4.48 -0.15 -9.38
C ILE A 137 -5.54 0.74 -8.74
N PHE A 138 -5.38 1.05 -7.45
CA PHE A 138 -6.26 1.96 -6.73
C PHE A 138 -6.32 3.36 -7.39
N ASP A 139 -5.18 3.91 -7.78
CA ASP A 139 -5.08 5.18 -8.51
C ASP A 139 -5.92 5.20 -9.78
N PHE A 140 -5.76 4.15 -10.60
CA PHE A 140 -6.48 4.01 -11.84
C PHE A 140 -7.99 3.91 -11.59
N VAL A 141 -8.41 3.09 -10.63
CA VAL A 141 -9.83 2.92 -10.28
C VAL A 141 -10.40 4.24 -9.77
N TYR A 142 -9.68 4.96 -8.91
CA TYR A 142 -10.10 6.28 -8.42
C TYR A 142 -10.26 7.27 -9.58
N TYR A 143 -9.28 7.37 -10.47
CA TYR A 143 -9.32 8.25 -11.64
C TYR A 143 -10.50 7.95 -12.57
N VAL A 144 -10.75 6.68 -12.90
CA VAL A 144 -11.87 6.28 -13.76
C VAL A 144 -13.20 6.60 -13.09
N LEU A 145 -13.33 6.34 -11.78
CA LEU A 145 -14.56 6.62 -11.05
C LEU A 145 -14.79 8.13 -10.91
N SER A 146 -13.77 8.93 -10.60
CA SER A 146 -13.89 10.39 -10.49
C SER A 146 -14.23 11.05 -11.82
N ALA A 147 -13.75 10.51 -12.94
CA ALA A 147 -14.04 11.04 -14.27
C ALA A 147 -15.46 10.71 -14.76
N ASN A 148 -16.04 9.58 -14.33
CA ASN A 148 -17.30 9.06 -14.87
C ASN A 148 -18.50 9.18 -13.91
N LEU A 149 -18.29 9.21 -12.61
CA LEU A 149 -19.36 9.34 -11.62
C LEU A 149 -19.62 10.81 -11.33
N THR A 150 -20.77 11.32 -11.77
CA THR A 150 -21.29 12.64 -11.38
C THR A 150 -21.92 12.60 -9.97
N ILE A 151 -21.21 12.02 -9.00
CA ILE A 151 -21.63 12.03 -7.59
C ILE A 151 -21.11 13.33 -6.98
N SER A 152 -21.99 14.07 -6.30
CA SER A 152 -21.67 15.39 -5.74
C SER A 152 -20.68 15.38 -4.57
N MET A 153 -20.31 14.20 -4.05
CA MET A 153 -19.39 14.04 -2.93
C MET A 153 -18.16 13.22 -3.34
N ASP A 154 -17.03 13.90 -3.55
CA ASP A 154 -15.74 13.30 -3.94
C ASP A 154 -15.25 12.22 -2.97
N PHE A 155 -15.57 12.38 -1.68
CA PHE A 155 -15.23 11.39 -0.65
C PHE A 155 -15.97 10.06 -0.83
N MET A 156 -17.20 10.09 -1.36
CA MET A 156 -17.97 8.87 -1.62
C MET A 156 -17.37 8.09 -2.80
N VAL A 157 -16.92 8.79 -3.84
CA VAL A 157 -16.18 8.20 -4.97
C VAL A 157 -14.89 7.56 -4.46
N TYR A 158 -14.15 8.25 -3.59
CA TYR A 158 -12.96 7.72 -2.94
C TYR A 158 -13.24 6.45 -2.13
N ALA A 159 -14.29 6.44 -1.31
CA ALA A 159 -14.68 5.27 -0.51
C ALA A 159 -15.02 4.05 -1.38
N ILE A 160 -15.71 4.25 -2.51
CA ILE A 160 -15.98 3.19 -3.49
C ILE A 160 -14.68 2.69 -4.11
N ALA A 161 -13.80 3.60 -4.54
CA ALA A 161 -12.49 3.23 -5.09
C ALA A 161 -11.64 2.46 -4.07
N PHE A 162 -11.72 2.80 -2.79
CA PHE A 162 -10.98 2.15 -1.71
C PHE A 162 -11.34 0.68 -1.53
N ILE A 163 -12.53 0.25 -1.95
CA ILE A 163 -12.89 -1.18 -2.00
C ILE A 163 -11.94 -1.97 -2.90
N SER A 164 -11.50 -1.38 -4.02
CA SER A 164 -10.49 -2.03 -4.89
C SER A 164 -9.17 -2.22 -4.14
N PHE A 165 -8.71 -1.20 -3.40
CA PHE A 165 -7.51 -1.28 -2.57
C PHE A 165 -7.60 -2.43 -1.55
N ILE A 166 -8.76 -2.58 -0.90
CA ILE A 166 -9.03 -3.67 0.05
C ILE A 166 -8.92 -5.04 -0.64
N ILE A 167 -9.57 -5.22 -1.80
CA ILE A 167 -9.59 -6.50 -2.53
C ILE A 167 -8.18 -6.90 -2.97
N PHE A 168 -7.42 -5.97 -3.55
CA PHE A 168 -6.05 -6.25 -4.00
C PHE A 168 -5.08 -6.44 -2.82
N SER A 169 -5.28 -5.74 -1.70
CA SER A 169 -4.54 -6.00 -0.46
C SER A 169 -4.82 -7.40 0.10
N LEU A 170 -6.06 -7.88 0.01
CA LEU A 170 -6.43 -9.24 0.42
C LEU A 170 -5.76 -10.29 -0.48
N LEU A 171 -5.72 -10.04 -1.79
CA LEU A 171 -5.01 -10.89 -2.76
C LEU A 171 -3.50 -10.95 -2.47
N GLY A 172 -2.90 -9.80 -2.14
CA GLY A 172 -1.50 -9.69 -1.73
C GLY A 172 -1.22 -10.46 -0.43
N SER A 173 -2.11 -10.33 0.55
CA SER A 173 -2.03 -11.10 1.79
C SER A 173 -2.10 -12.61 1.53
N TYR A 174 -2.96 -13.06 0.61
CA TYR A 174 -3.02 -14.45 0.21
C TYR A 174 -1.70 -14.94 -0.41
N ALA A 175 -1.04 -14.12 -1.24
CA ALA A 175 0.27 -14.45 -1.80
C ALA A 175 1.34 -14.62 -0.71
N LEU A 176 1.39 -13.70 0.27
CA LEU A 176 2.31 -13.79 1.41
C LEU A 176 2.00 -15.00 2.31
N ALA A 177 0.73 -15.29 2.56
CA ALA A 177 0.31 -16.46 3.34
C ALA A 177 0.68 -17.78 2.64
N SER A 178 0.57 -17.83 1.31
CA SER A 178 0.91 -19.00 0.51
C SER A 178 2.42 -19.24 0.45
N TRP A 179 3.22 -18.18 0.38
CA TRP A 179 4.68 -18.24 0.55
C TRP A 179 5.05 -18.74 1.95
N TYR A 180 4.50 -18.12 3.00
CA TYR A 180 4.82 -18.47 4.39
C TYR A 180 4.53 -19.93 4.72
N LEU A 181 3.42 -20.48 4.22
CA LEU A 181 3.06 -21.89 4.42
C LEU A 181 3.70 -22.84 3.40
N SER A 182 4.56 -22.36 2.50
CA SER A 182 5.20 -23.14 1.45
C SER A 182 4.22 -23.98 0.60
N LYS A 183 2.97 -23.51 0.44
CA LYS A 183 1.91 -24.28 -0.22
C LYS A 183 2.09 -24.39 -1.73
N SER A 184 2.84 -23.48 -2.34
CA SER A 184 3.16 -23.51 -3.76
C SER A 184 4.42 -22.69 -4.05
N LEU A 185 5.33 -23.27 -4.84
CA LEU A 185 6.64 -22.70 -5.08
C LEU A 185 6.60 -21.44 -5.95
N ASN A 186 5.58 -21.31 -6.81
CA ASN A 186 5.52 -20.23 -7.83
C ASN A 186 4.28 -19.33 -7.75
N MET A 187 3.23 -19.71 -7.01
CA MET A 187 1.95 -18.97 -7.03
C MET A 187 2.08 -17.59 -6.39
N HIS A 188 2.86 -17.49 -5.32
CA HIS A 188 3.08 -16.22 -4.61
C HIS A 188 3.83 -15.23 -5.51
N THR A 189 4.86 -15.67 -6.24
CA THR A 189 5.59 -14.84 -7.22
C THR A 189 4.69 -14.44 -8.38
N PHE A 190 3.89 -15.36 -8.91
CA PHE A 190 2.97 -15.08 -10.01
C PHE A 190 1.94 -14.02 -9.64
N VAL A 191 1.30 -14.16 -8.46
CA VAL A 191 0.31 -13.19 -7.98
C VAL A 191 0.95 -11.82 -7.73
N SER A 192 2.08 -11.76 -7.04
CA SER A 192 2.76 -10.48 -6.74
C SER A 192 3.27 -9.77 -8.00
N CYS A 193 3.93 -10.49 -8.92
CA CYS A 193 4.37 -9.92 -10.19
C CYS A 193 3.18 -9.51 -11.06
N GLY A 194 2.12 -10.33 -11.10
CA GLY A 194 0.90 -10.01 -11.82
C GLY A 194 0.25 -8.72 -11.34
N MET A 195 0.11 -8.55 -10.01
CA MET A 195 -0.40 -7.31 -9.42
C MET A 195 0.43 -6.09 -9.80
N PHE A 196 1.76 -6.21 -9.72
CA PHE A 196 2.67 -5.12 -10.09
C PHE A 196 2.56 -4.76 -11.57
N LEU A 197 2.59 -5.75 -12.47
CA LEU A 197 2.49 -5.54 -13.92
C LEU A 197 1.14 -4.95 -14.32
N VAL A 198 0.04 -5.44 -13.74
CA VAL A 198 -1.30 -4.87 -13.96
C VAL A 198 -1.33 -3.41 -13.50
N GLY A 199 -0.83 -3.11 -12.31
CA GLY A 199 -0.74 -1.73 -11.81
C GLY A 199 0.08 -0.82 -12.73
N LEU A 200 1.23 -1.28 -13.23
CA LEU A 200 2.05 -0.53 -14.19
C LEU A 200 1.31 -0.26 -15.50
N VAL A 201 0.69 -1.29 -16.09
CA VAL A 201 -0.06 -1.14 -17.34
C VAL A 201 -1.21 -0.16 -17.16
N LEU A 202 -1.98 -0.27 -16.07
CA LEU A 202 -3.07 0.65 -15.78
C LEU A 202 -2.58 2.09 -15.58
N ASN A 203 -1.44 2.29 -14.92
CA ASN A 203 -0.85 3.63 -14.76
C ASN A 203 -0.40 4.23 -16.11
N ILE A 204 0.16 3.40 -17.02
CA ILE A 204 0.51 3.84 -18.38
C ILE A 204 -0.75 4.23 -19.16
N VAL A 205 -1.83 3.44 -19.05
CA VAL A 205 -3.12 3.75 -19.68
C VAL A 205 -3.68 5.06 -19.12
N ARG A 206 -3.68 5.23 -17.79
CA ARG A 206 -4.13 6.46 -17.12
C ARG A 206 -3.42 7.70 -17.68
N ASN A 207 -2.10 7.68 -17.77
CA ASN A 207 -1.33 8.85 -18.21
C ASN A 207 -1.55 9.25 -19.68
N ARG A 208 -2.18 8.36 -20.47
CA ARG A 208 -2.55 8.59 -21.87
C ARG A 208 -4.00 9.04 -22.07
N LEU A 209 -4.87 8.82 -21.09
CA LEU A 209 -6.24 9.35 -21.04
C LEU A 209 -6.20 10.84 -20.64
#